data_AF-A0A7X3Y4T9-F1
#
_entry.id   AF-A0A7X3Y4T9-F1
#
_cell.length_a   1.000
_cell.length_b   1.000
_cell.length_c   1.000
_cell.angle_alpha   90.00
_cell.angle_beta   90.00
_cell.angle_gamma   90.00
#
_symmetry.space_group_name_H-M   'P 1'
#
loop_
_entity.id
_entity.type
_entity.pdbx_description
1 polymer ?
#
loop_
_entity_poly.entity_id
_entity_poly.type
_entity_poly.pdbx_seq_one_letter_code
_entity_poly.pdbx_strand_id
1 'polypeptide(L)'
;MTAPQDEAWDYAENLLARPQRYIEVTLSRGEDETRLLHEGNAMVICPNNEMGNTQAELVARALGITLPDIGGSETVGVSSGVLHRVMSISTMDPTDEDIWPLFARLLEEAEAMRANVSELEE
;
A
#
# COMPACT_ATOMS: atom_id res chain seq x y z
N MET A 1 13.77 16.81 -13.67
CA MET A 1 12.49 16.64 -12.95
C MET A 1 12.38 15.15 -12.73
N THR A 2 12.52 14.71 -11.48
CA THR A 2 12.37 13.31 -11.07
C THR A 2 10.88 12.96 -11.15
N ALA A 3 10.52 11.73 -11.55
CA ALA A 3 9.10 11.41 -11.69
C ALA A 3 8.43 11.38 -10.31
N PRO A 4 7.14 11.74 -10.17
CA PRO A 4 6.42 11.66 -8.90
C PRO A 4 6.50 10.28 -8.23
N GLN A 5 6.61 9.23 -9.04
CA GLN A 5 6.80 7.84 -8.59
C GLN A 5 8.16 7.61 -7.93
N ASP A 6 9.23 8.19 -8.49
CA ASP A 6 10.60 8.02 -7.98
C ASP A 6 10.74 8.71 -6.61
N GLU A 7 10.17 9.91 -6.46
CA GLU A 7 10.16 10.63 -5.17
C GLU A 7 9.36 9.88 -4.10
N ALA A 8 8.24 9.25 -4.49
CA ALA A 8 7.44 8.43 -3.59
C ALA A 8 8.19 7.18 -3.13
N TRP A 9 8.95 6.56 -4.04
CA TRP A 9 9.78 5.40 -3.74
C TRP A 9 10.92 5.75 -2.77
N ASP A 10 11.67 6.82 -3.05
CA ASP A 10 12.74 7.31 -2.17
C ASP A 10 12.21 7.61 -0.76
N TYR A 11 11.02 8.20 -0.66
CA TYR A 11 10.39 8.47 0.63
C TYR A 11 10.05 7.18 1.38
N ALA A 12 9.43 6.21 0.69
CA ALA A 12 9.05 4.94 1.27
C ALA A 12 10.28 4.14 1.73
N GLU A 13 11.36 4.10 0.96
CA GLU A 13 12.62 3.44 1.36
C GLU A 13 13.20 4.06 2.63
N ASN A 14 13.24 5.40 2.70
CA ASN A 14 13.75 6.11 3.88
C ASN A 14 12.90 5.84 5.13
N LEU A 15 11.58 5.77 4.98
CA LEU A 15 10.67 5.43 6.07
C LEU A 15 10.90 3.99 6.55
N LEU A 16 11.03 3.05 5.61
CA LEU A 16 11.20 1.63 5.91
C LEU A 16 12.62 1.28 6.41
N ALA A 17 13.61 2.14 6.20
CA ALA A 17 14.96 1.96 6.73
C ALA A 17 15.01 1.94 8.27
N ARG A 18 13.98 2.46 8.94
CA ARG A 18 13.80 2.37 10.39
C ARG A 18 12.50 1.63 10.69
N PRO A 19 12.54 0.33 11.03
CA PRO A 19 11.34 -0.43 11.32
C PRO A 19 10.55 0.15 12.49
N GLN A 20 9.24 0.33 12.30
CA GLN A 20 8.30 0.82 13.30
C GLN A 20 7.14 -0.16 13.44
N ARG A 21 6.62 -0.29 14.66
CA ARG A 21 5.45 -1.13 14.94
C ARG A 21 4.15 -0.55 14.39
N TYR A 22 4.10 0.77 14.26
CA TYR A 22 2.91 1.52 13.93
C TYR A 22 3.30 2.73 13.09
N ILE A 23 2.73 2.83 11.90
CA ILE A 23 2.88 3.89 10.92
C ILE A 23 1.46 4.20 10.44
N GLU A 24 1.02 5.44 10.63
CA GLU A 24 -0.29 5.88 10.18
C GLU A 24 -0.23 6.26 8.71
N VAL A 25 -1.00 5.56 7.88
CA VAL A 25 -1.07 5.84 6.44
C VAL A 25 -2.50 6.11 6.03
N THR A 26 -2.65 6.92 4.99
CA THR A 26 -3.95 7.26 4.42
C THR A 26 -4.01 6.80 2.96
N LEU A 27 -4.95 5.92 2.66
CA LEU A 27 -5.27 5.57 1.27
C LEU A 27 -6.34 6.55 0.77
N SER A 28 -6.00 7.35 -0.24
CA SER A 28 -6.88 8.36 -0.82
C SER A 28 -7.14 8.05 -2.29
N ARG A 29 -8.40 8.04 -2.70
CA ARG A 29 -8.80 7.75 -4.09
C ARG A 29 -9.28 9.02 -4.77
N GLY A 30 -8.47 9.57 -5.67
CA GLY A 30 -8.84 10.67 -6.54
C GLY A 30 -9.53 10.22 -7.83
N GLU A 31 -9.88 11.18 -8.68
CA GLU A 31 -10.43 10.90 -10.02
C GLU A 31 -9.37 10.33 -10.97
N ASP A 32 -8.13 10.81 -10.88
CA ASP A 32 -7.05 10.41 -11.79
C ASP A 32 -6.17 9.28 -11.25
N GLU A 33 -6.08 9.14 -9.92
CA GLU A 33 -5.19 8.18 -9.26
C GLU A 33 -5.57 7.92 -7.80
N THR A 34 -5.16 6.76 -7.31
CA THR A 34 -5.18 6.40 -5.90
C THR A 34 -3.78 6.59 -5.31
N ARG A 35 -3.69 7.21 -4.14
CA ARG A 35 -2.42 7.47 -3.44
C ARG A 35 -2.44 6.85 -2.05
N LEU A 36 -1.33 6.20 -1.68
CA LEU A 36 -1.02 5.90 -0.29
C LEU A 36 -0.14 7.02 0.27
N LEU A 37 -0.56 7.64 1.36
CA LEU A 37 0.09 8.80 1.95
C LEU A 37 0.60 8.48 3.35
N HIS A 38 1.77 9.00 3.70
CA HIS A 38 2.28 9.09 5.07
C HIS A 38 2.73 10.53 5.32
N GLU A 39 2.16 11.18 6.35
CA GLU A 39 2.41 12.59 6.68
C GLU A 39 2.24 13.55 5.48
N GLY A 40 1.28 13.25 4.59
CA GLY A 40 1.00 14.02 3.38
C GLY A 40 1.93 13.74 2.20
N ASN A 41 2.95 12.89 2.36
CA ASN A 41 3.85 12.46 1.30
C ASN A 41 3.34 11.17 0.66
N ALA A 42 3.31 11.11 -0.67
CA ALA A 42 2.94 9.90 -1.38
C ALA A 42 4.04 8.84 -1.24
N MET A 43 3.63 7.60 -0.98
CA MET A 43 4.48 6.41 -0.96
C MET A 43 4.19 5.51 -2.15
N VAL A 44 2.91 5.42 -2.53
CA VAL A 44 2.41 4.64 -3.65
C VAL A 44 1.46 5.51 -4.45
N ILE A 45 1.57 5.44 -5.77
CA ILE A 45 0.64 6.06 -6.71
C ILE A 45 0.17 4.98 -7.68
N CYS A 46 -1.15 4.79 -7.76
CA CYS A 46 -1.81 3.86 -8.68
C CYS A 46 -2.70 4.67 -9.63
N PRO A 47 -2.39 4.75 -10.93
CA PRO A 47 -3.19 5.54 -11.88
C PRO A 47 -4.59 4.94 -12.07
N ASN A 48 -5.59 5.77 -12.41
CA ASN A 48 -6.95 5.33 -12.72
C ASN A 48 -7.04 4.73 -14.13
N ASN A 49 -6.41 3.56 -14.29
CA ASN A 49 -6.57 2.66 -15.43
C ASN A 49 -6.79 1.22 -14.90
N GLU A 50 -7.06 0.26 -15.78
CA GLU A 50 -7.39 -1.12 -15.37
C GLU A 50 -6.33 -1.75 -14.46
N MET A 51 -5.05 -1.60 -14.84
CA MET A 51 -3.91 -2.08 -14.07
C MET A 51 -3.80 -1.39 -12.70
N GLY A 52 -3.82 -0.06 -12.69
CA GLY A 52 -3.67 0.72 -11.46
C GLY A 52 -4.87 0.59 -10.51
N ASN A 53 -6.08 0.40 -11.03
CA ASN A 53 -7.24 0.08 -10.20
C ASN A 53 -7.09 -1.29 -9.52
N THR A 54 -6.59 -2.29 -10.25
CA THR A 54 -6.29 -3.62 -9.67
C THR A 54 -5.19 -3.51 -8.60
N GLN A 55 -4.13 -2.75 -8.86
CA GLN A 55 -3.09 -2.48 -7.85
C GLN A 55 -3.66 -1.77 -6.62
N ALA A 56 -4.53 -0.77 -6.80
CA ALA A 56 -5.16 -0.04 -5.70
C ALA A 56 -6.02 -0.96 -4.83
N GLU A 57 -6.78 -1.89 -5.44
CA GLU A 57 -7.54 -2.90 -4.71
C GLU A 57 -6.63 -3.84 -3.90
N LEU A 58 -5.53 -4.32 -4.51
CA LEU A 58 -4.55 -5.16 -3.83
C LEU A 58 -3.86 -4.42 -2.67
N VAL A 59 -3.56 -3.12 -2.85
CA VAL A 59 -3.01 -2.25 -1.79
C VAL A 59 -4.01 -2.08 -0.65
N ALA A 60 -5.28 -1.77 -0.93
CA ALA A 60 -6.32 -1.68 0.09
C ALA A 60 -6.46 -2.99 0.88
N ARG A 61 -6.46 -4.13 0.18
CA ARG A 61 -6.52 -5.45 0.81
C ARG A 61 -5.29 -5.75 1.67
N ALA A 62 -4.10 -5.36 1.23
CA ALA A 62 -2.87 -5.49 2.00
C ALA A 62 -2.85 -4.60 3.25
N LEU A 63 -3.56 -3.47 3.23
CA LEU A 63 -3.80 -2.62 4.39
C LEU A 63 -4.91 -3.15 5.31
N GLY A 64 -5.75 -4.08 4.82
CA GLY A 64 -6.89 -4.62 5.56
C GLY A 64 -8.13 -3.72 5.55
N ILE A 65 -8.21 -2.81 4.59
CA ILE A 65 -9.33 -1.88 4.41
C ILE A 65 -10.02 -2.14 3.07
N THR A 66 -11.20 -1.54 2.88
CA THR A 66 -11.85 -1.52 1.57
C THR A 66 -11.26 -0.36 0.76
N LEU A 67 -11.12 -0.53 -0.56
CA LEU A 67 -10.70 0.59 -1.41
C LEU A 67 -11.76 1.70 -1.30
N PRO A 68 -11.40 2.93 -0.91
CA PRO A 68 -12.36 4.03 -0.80
C PRO A 68 -13.07 4.32 -2.13
N ASP A 69 -14.24 4.92 -2.05
CA ASP A 69 -14.90 5.50 -3.23
C ASP A 69 -14.09 6.68 -3.77
N ILE A 70 -14.32 7.05 -5.04
CA ILE A 70 -13.70 8.23 -5.64
C ILE A 70 -14.07 9.48 -4.84
N GLY A 71 -13.06 10.26 -4.46
CA GLY A 71 -13.17 11.41 -3.56
C GLY A 71 -13.06 11.06 -2.07
N GLY A 72 -13.00 9.78 -1.73
CA GLY A 72 -12.88 9.27 -0.37
C GLY A 72 -11.44 8.97 0.04
N SER A 73 -11.25 8.82 1.35
CA SER A 73 -10.00 8.38 1.95
C SER A 73 -10.23 7.60 3.23
N GLU A 74 -9.34 6.66 3.54
CA GLU A 74 -9.35 5.90 4.79
C GLU A 74 -7.95 5.87 5.41
N THR A 75 -7.88 6.10 6.72
CA THR A 75 -6.63 6.15 7.49
C THR A 75 -6.52 4.91 8.38
N VAL A 76 -5.36 4.26 8.35
CA VAL A 76 -5.10 3.02 9.09
C VAL A 76 -3.67 3.01 9.63
N GLY A 77 -3.51 2.42 10.81
CA GLY A 77 -2.20 2.15 11.42
C GLY A 77 -1.67 0.79 11.01
N VAL A 78 -0.45 0.75 10.47
CA VAL A 78 0.18 -0.49 9.98
C VAL A 78 1.63 -0.58 10.42
N SER A 79 2.18 -1.80 10.51
CA SER A 79 3.61 -1.98 10.78
C SER A 79 4.45 -1.76 9.53
N SER A 80 5.76 -1.50 9.68
CA SER A 80 6.68 -1.44 8.54
C SER A 80 6.69 -2.75 7.72
N GLY A 81 6.41 -3.89 8.35
CA GLY A 81 6.31 -5.18 7.66
C GLY A 81 5.17 -5.21 6.64
N VAL A 82 3.99 -4.70 7.03
CA VAL A 82 2.83 -4.56 6.15
C VAL A 82 3.13 -3.57 5.03
N LEU A 83 3.72 -2.41 5.35
CA LEU A 83 4.07 -1.42 4.33
C LEU A 83 5.07 -1.94 3.31
N HIS A 84 6.04 -2.77 3.71
CA HIS A 84 6.93 -3.41 2.74
C HIS A 84 6.16 -4.29 1.74
N ARG A 85 5.12 -5.01 2.19
CA ARG A 85 4.28 -5.83 1.30
C ARG A 85 3.46 -4.94 0.38
N VAL A 86 2.86 -3.87 0.91
CA VAL A 86 2.11 -2.88 0.12
C VAL A 86 2.99 -2.27 -0.98
N MET A 87 4.20 -1.83 -0.65
CA MET A 87 5.16 -1.30 -1.63
C MET A 87 5.49 -2.34 -2.70
N SER A 88 5.77 -3.58 -2.30
CA SER A 88 6.07 -4.67 -3.25
C SER A 88 4.89 -4.97 -4.18
N ILE A 89 3.68 -4.98 -3.66
CA ILE A 89 2.45 -5.17 -4.45
C ILE A 89 2.28 -4.05 -5.48
N SER A 90 2.54 -2.80 -5.07
CA SER A 90 2.32 -1.63 -5.93
C SER A 90 3.25 -1.53 -7.15
N THR A 91 4.39 -2.23 -7.14
CA THR A 91 5.36 -2.21 -8.25
C THR A 91 5.21 -3.37 -9.23
N MET A 92 4.37 -4.35 -8.91
CA MET A 92 4.13 -5.52 -9.76
C MET A 92 3.03 -5.25 -10.79
N ASP A 93 3.13 -5.89 -11.96
CA ASP A 93 2.14 -5.78 -13.02
C ASP A 93 1.05 -6.87 -12.86
N PRO A 94 -0.19 -6.53 -12.45
CA PRO A 94 -1.26 -7.51 -12.30
C PRO A 94 -1.77 -8.13 -13.61
N THR A 95 -1.35 -7.61 -14.77
CA THR A 95 -1.70 -8.20 -16.07
C THR A 95 -0.86 -9.44 -16.40
N ASP A 96 0.25 -9.66 -15.68
CA ASP A 96 1.05 -10.88 -15.75
C ASP A 96 0.42 -11.97 -14.86
N GLU A 97 -0.16 -13.00 -15.48
CA GLU A 97 -0.80 -14.10 -14.74
C GLU A 97 0.19 -14.85 -13.83
N ASP A 98 1.48 -14.89 -14.18
CA ASP A 98 2.52 -15.61 -13.43
C ASP A 98 2.87 -14.92 -12.09
N ILE A 99 2.51 -13.63 -11.92
CA ILE A 99 2.79 -12.88 -10.69
C ILE A 99 1.73 -13.09 -9.60
N TRP A 100 0.55 -13.61 -9.94
CA TRP A 100 -0.57 -13.77 -8.98
C TRP A 100 -0.29 -14.66 -7.78
N PRO A 101 0.47 -15.78 -7.89
CA PRO A 101 0.90 -16.52 -6.71
C PRO A 101 1.73 -15.67 -5.74
N LEU A 102 2.52 -14.72 -6.24
CA LEU A 102 3.28 -13.80 -5.41
C LEU A 102 2.37 -12.77 -4.73
N PHE A 103 1.38 -12.21 -5.44
CA PHE A 103 0.36 -11.35 -4.81
C PHE A 103 -0.36 -12.07 -3.68
N ALA A 104 -0.84 -13.30 -3.92
CA ALA A 104 -1.53 -14.09 -2.91
C ALA A 104 -0.66 -14.29 -1.66
N ARG A 105 0.63 -14.59 -1.85
CA ARG A 105 1.58 -14.74 -0.75
C ARG A 105 1.81 -13.45 0.03
N LEU A 106 2.02 -12.32 -0.66
CA LEU A 106 2.24 -11.03 -0.02
C LEU A 106 1.00 -10.56 0.76
N LEU A 107 -0.20 -10.83 0.23
CA LEU A 107 -1.46 -10.52 0.90
C LEU A 107 -1.65 -11.35 2.17
N GLU A 108 -1.37 -12.66 2.12
CA GLU A 108 -1.40 -13.57 3.28
C GLU A 108 -0.41 -13.09 4.36
N GLU A 109 0.81 -12.72 3.98
CA GLU A 109 1.81 -12.19 4.91
C GLU A 109 1.38 -10.87 5.55
N ALA A 110 0.82 -9.96 4.75
CA ALA A 110 0.30 -8.69 5.26
C ALA A 110 -0.84 -8.93 6.26
N GLU A 111 -1.76 -9.85 5.97
CA GLU A 111 -2.86 -10.22 6.85
C GLU A 111 -2.38 -10.82 8.17
N ALA A 112 -1.45 -11.78 8.12
CA ALA A 112 -0.86 -12.37 9.32
C ALA A 112 -0.13 -11.33 10.20
N MET A 113 0.56 -10.37 9.57
CA MET A 113 1.23 -9.29 10.29
C MET A 113 0.26 -8.30 10.93
N ARG A 114 -0.90 -8.04 10.33
CA ARG A 114 -1.95 -7.21 10.94
C ARG A 114 -2.60 -7.91 12.14
N ALA A 115 -2.88 -9.21 12.01
CA ALA A 115 -3.45 -10.00 13.11
C ALA A 115 -2.53 -10.00 14.34
N ASN A 116 -1.22 -10.17 14.16
CA ASN A 116 -0.25 -10.15 15.26
C ASN A 116 -0.11 -8.79 15.94
N VAL A 117 -0.40 -7.67 15.26
CA VAL A 117 -0.40 -6.35 15.92
C VAL A 117 -1.60 -6.22 16.86
N SER A 118 -2.77 -6.74 16.47
CA SER A 118 -3.97 -6.75 17.31
C SER A 118 -3.80 -7.57 18.58
N GLU A 119 -3.05 -8.69 18.54
CA GLU A 119 -2.84 -9.57 19.70
C GLU A 119 -1.86 -9.00 20.74
N LEU A 120 -1.06 -7.99 20.39
CA LEU A 120 -0.11 -7.35 21.31
C LEU A 120 -0.71 -6.16 22.07
N GLU A 121 -1.95 -5.76 21.73
CA GLU A 121 -2.70 -4.69 22.39
C GLU A 121 -3.69 -5.21 23.46
N GLU A 122 -3.83 -6.54 23.59
CA GLU A 122 -4.56 -7.24 24.67
C GLU A 122 -3.64 -7.69 25.82
#